data_AF-A0A2T1HQ75-F1
#
_entry.id   AF-A0A2T1HQ75-F1
#
_cell.length_a   1.000
_cell.length_b   1.000
_cell.length_c   1.000
_cell.angle_alpha   90.00
_cell.angle_beta   90.00
_cell.angle_gamma   90.00
#
_symmetry.space_group_name_H-M   'P 1'
#
loop_
_entity.id
_entity.type
_entity.pdbx_description
1 polymer ?
#
loop_
_entity_poly.entity_id
_entity_poly.type
_entity_poly.pdbx_seq_one_letter_code
_entity_poly.pdbx_strand_id
1 'polypeptide(L)'
;MAKQEALERQQAWADAVLTGLERLGGIAHLSAIYRETERIRRDAGYEILRSHEETVRQTLQAHSSGSPSFRGGYDLFRPVPERGRGYWGLNVVGATSFRAFQKEAEEFLKAIGL
;
A
#
# COMPACT_ATOMS: atom_id res chain seq x y z
N MET A 1 -19.70 -3.75 -11.49
CA MET A 1 -20.00 -3.63 -10.05
C MET A 1 -18.94 -4.37 -9.22
N ALA A 2 -18.92 -5.71 -9.15
CA ALA A 2 -17.97 -6.45 -8.28
C ALA A 2 -16.46 -6.19 -8.51
N LYS A 3 -16.03 -5.98 -9.77
CA LYS A 3 -14.62 -5.67 -10.10
C LYS A 3 -14.17 -4.30 -9.58
N GLN A 4 -15.09 -3.32 -9.55
CA GLN A 4 -14.81 -1.95 -9.11
C GLN A 4 -14.65 -1.90 -7.59
N GLU A 5 -15.56 -2.53 -6.85
CA GLU A 5 -15.47 -2.65 -5.39
C GLU A 5 -14.23 -3.43 -4.95
N ALA A 6 -13.84 -4.48 -5.69
CA ALA A 6 -12.62 -5.22 -5.42
C ALA A 6 -11.36 -4.37 -5.66
N LEU A 7 -11.38 -3.51 -6.69
CA LEU A 7 -10.28 -2.59 -7.00
C LEU A 7 -10.14 -1.50 -5.93
N GLU A 8 -11.24 -0.90 -5.49
CA GLU A 8 -11.27 0.10 -4.42
C GLU A 8 -10.80 -0.49 -3.08
N ARG A 9 -11.25 -1.70 -2.75
CA ARG A 9 -10.74 -2.45 -1.58
C ARG A 9 -9.25 -2.76 -1.70
N GLN A 10 -8.75 -3.08 -2.89
CA GLN A 10 -7.33 -3.35 -3.11
C GLN A 10 -6.48 -2.07 -3.03
N GLN A 11 -6.97 -0.95 -3.55
CA GLN A 11 -6.35 0.37 -3.38
C GLN A 11 -6.28 0.76 -1.90
N ALA A 12 -7.34 0.52 -1.12
CA ALA A 12 -7.34 0.78 0.32
C ALA A 12 -6.25 -0.01 1.09
N TRP A 13 -5.84 -1.19 0.61
CA TRP A 13 -4.70 -1.92 1.19
C TRP A 13 -3.36 -1.34 0.75
N ALA A 14 -3.20 -0.98 -0.53
CA ALA A 14 -1.98 -0.33 -1.01
C ALA A 14 -1.73 1.00 -0.27
N ASP A 15 -2.77 1.80 -0.07
CA ASP A 15 -2.73 3.05 0.70
C ASP A 15 -2.34 2.82 2.16
N ALA A 16 -2.94 1.81 2.82
CA ALA A 16 -2.62 1.47 4.19
C ALA A 16 -1.15 1.01 4.32
N VAL A 17 -0.66 0.17 3.41
CA VAL A 17 0.73 -0.32 3.41
C VAL A 17 1.72 0.82 3.14
N LEU A 18 1.42 1.68 2.17
CA LEU A 18 2.22 2.87 1.85
C LEU A 18 2.33 3.79 3.07
N THR A 19 1.19 4.16 3.64
CA THR A 19 1.13 5.01 4.84
C THR A 19 1.81 4.36 6.05
N GLY A 20 1.65 3.05 6.21
CA GLY A 20 2.32 2.29 7.27
C GLY A 20 3.84 2.32 7.13
N LEU A 21 4.36 2.08 5.93
CA LEU A 21 5.80 2.17 5.66
C LEU A 21 6.33 3.60 5.83
N GLU A 22 5.60 4.63 5.40
CA GLU A 22 5.96 6.05 5.64
C GLU A 22 6.12 6.33 7.14
N ARG A 23 5.16 5.91 7.98
CA ARG A 23 5.22 6.07 9.44
C ARG A 23 6.35 5.28 10.10
N LEU A 24 6.76 4.18 9.49
CA LEU A 24 7.86 3.33 9.95
C LEU A 24 9.24 3.79 9.43
N GLY A 25 9.33 4.95 8.76
CA GLY A 25 10.60 5.49 8.25
C GLY A 25 11.00 4.97 6.86
N GLY A 26 10.05 4.45 6.10
CA GLY A 26 10.19 4.05 4.70
C GLY A 26 10.72 2.62 4.48
N ILE A 27 11.28 1.97 5.50
CA ILE A 27 11.76 0.58 5.46
C ILE A 27 11.40 -0.10 6.78
N ALA A 28 10.79 -1.29 6.72
CA ALA A 28 10.44 -2.05 7.92
C ALA A 28 10.38 -3.56 7.67
N HIS A 29 10.48 -4.33 8.75
CA HIS A 29 10.20 -5.76 8.72
C HIS A 29 8.69 -6.01 8.62
N LEU A 30 8.29 -7.07 7.91
CA LEU A 30 6.88 -7.46 7.68
C LEU A 30 6.02 -7.43 8.95
N SER A 31 6.54 -7.90 10.08
CA SER A 31 5.81 -7.90 11.36
C SER A 31 5.42 -6.49 11.84
N ALA A 32 6.24 -5.48 11.58
CA ALA A 32 5.93 -4.09 11.91
C ALA A 32 4.92 -3.50 10.93
N ILE A 33 5.06 -3.83 9.64
CA ILE A 33 4.12 -3.42 8.58
C ILE A 33 2.73 -3.97 8.89
N TYR A 34 2.60 -5.25 9.29
CA TYR A 34 1.31 -5.84 9.65
C TYR A 34 0.61 -5.08 10.77
N ARG A 35 1.33 -4.81 11.87
CA ARG A 35 0.78 -4.08 13.03
C ARG A 35 0.33 -2.66 12.66
N GLU A 36 1.15 -1.93 11.91
CA GLU A 36 0.81 -0.54 11.56
C GLU A 36 -0.32 -0.47 10.54
N THR A 37 -0.35 -1.38 9.55
CA THR A 37 -1.46 -1.45 8.59
C THR A 37 -2.78 -1.89 9.24
N GLU A 38 -2.74 -2.84 10.17
CA GLU A 38 -3.89 -3.22 10.99
C GLU A 38 -4.41 -2.01 11.77
N ARG A 39 -3.51 -1.28 12.44
CA ARG A 39 -3.87 -0.07 13.20
C ARG A 39 -4.52 0.99 12.32
N ILE A 40 -3.89 1.35 11.19
CA ILE A 40 -4.42 2.34 10.24
C ILE A 40 -5.84 1.97 9.79
N ARG A 41 -6.07 0.70 9.47
CA ARG A 41 -7.37 0.24 9.00
C ARG A 41 -8.43 0.21 10.09
N ARG A 42 -8.07 -0.18 11.32
CA ARG A 42 -8.95 -0.12 12.47
C ARG A 42 -9.36 1.32 12.79
N ASP A 43 -8.39 2.24 12.77
CA ASP A 43 -8.65 3.67 13.01
C ASP A 43 -9.57 4.27 11.94
N ALA A 44 -9.54 3.75 10.70
CA ALA A 44 -10.44 4.10 9.62
C ALA A 44 -11.80 3.35 9.65
N GLY A 45 -12.06 2.54 10.69
CA GLY A 45 -13.35 1.83 10.87
C GLY A 45 -13.50 0.56 10.06
N TYR A 46 -12.43 0.03 9.45
CA TYR A 46 -12.49 -1.24 8.72
C TYR A 46 -12.36 -2.45 9.65
N GLU A 47 -13.10 -3.52 9.33
CA GLU A 47 -12.89 -4.82 9.95
C GLU A 47 -11.54 -5.42 9.55
N ILE A 48 -10.85 -6.04 10.52
CA ILE A 48 -9.56 -6.71 10.30
C ILE A 48 -9.80 -8.22 10.20
N LEU A 49 -9.57 -8.76 9.02
CA LEU A 49 -9.65 -10.20 8.77
C LEU A 49 -8.44 -10.94 9.37
N ARG A 50 -8.64 -12.20 9.78
CA ARG A 50 -7.55 -13.08 10.25
C ARG A 50 -6.42 -13.25 9.22
N SER A 51 -6.73 -13.14 7.93
CA SER A 51 -5.77 -13.26 6.83
C SER A 51 -5.13 -11.94 6.38
N HIS A 52 -5.29 -10.84 7.14
CA HIS A 52 -4.79 -9.53 6.72
C HIS A 52 -3.28 -9.51 6.45
N GLU A 53 -2.47 -10.27 7.19
CA GLU A 53 -1.03 -10.36 6.93
C GLU A 53 -0.71 -10.92 5.54
N GLU A 54 -1.50 -11.90 5.08
CA GLU A 54 -1.39 -12.44 3.73
C GLU A 54 -1.79 -11.39 2.70
N THR A 55 -2.88 -10.65 2.95
CA THR A 55 -3.28 -9.54 2.10
C THR A 55 -2.18 -8.48 2.00
N VAL A 56 -1.54 -8.12 3.10
CA VAL A 56 -0.40 -7.19 3.10
C VAL A 56 0.77 -7.73 2.25
N ARG A 57 1.12 -9.01 2.39
CA ARG A 57 2.18 -9.62 1.55
C ARG A 57 1.82 -9.60 0.07
N GLN A 58 0.58 -9.96 -0.27
CA GLN A 58 0.11 -9.95 -1.65
C GLN A 58 0.11 -8.53 -2.22
N THR A 59 -0.30 -7.52 -1.44
CA THR A 59 -0.27 -6.11 -1.85
C THR A 59 1.17 -5.64 -2.10
N LEU A 60 2.11 -5.93 -1.19
CA LEU A 60 3.53 -5.61 -1.38
C LEU A 60 4.07 -6.20 -2.69
N GLN A 61 3.76 -7.48 -2.96
CA GLN A 61 4.21 -8.18 -4.15
C GLN A 61 3.51 -7.70 -5.43
N ALA A 62 2.22 -7.35 -5.38
CA ALA A 62 1.46 -6.90 -6.53
C ALA A 62 1.86 -5.50 -7.01
N HIS A 63 2.48 -4.70 -6.13
CA HIS A 63 2.95 -3.33 -6.36
C HIS A 63 4.48 -3.20 -6.29
N SER A 64 5.20 -4.28 -6.57
CA SER A 64 6.66 -4.29 -6.67
C SER A 64 7.04 -4.82 -8.05
N SER A 65 7.56 -3.98 -8.94
CA SER A 65 7.86 -4.35 -10.33
C SER A 65 8.84 -5.52 -10.48
N GLY A 66 9.73 -5.70 -9.50
CA GLY A 66 10.65 -6.86 -9.43
C GLY A 66 10.01 -8.16 -8.95
N SER A 67 8.71 -8.17 -8.63
CA SER A 67 7.99 -9.36 -8.15
C SER A 67 7.31 -10.09 -9.32
N PRO A 68 7.34 -11.43 -9.37
CA PRO A 68 6.57 -12.22 -10.34
C PRO A 68 5.06 -11.99 -10.26
N SER A 69 4.56 -11.48 -9.12
CA SER A 69 3.15 -11.19 -8.90
C SER A 69 2.76 -9.75 -9.21
N PHE A 70 3.67 -8.94 -9.77
CA PHE A 70 3.38 -7.57 -10.15
C PHE A 70 2.19 -7.52 -11.11
N ARG A 71 1.18 -6.71 -10.78
CA ARG A 71 -0.06 -6.61 -11.58
C ARG A 71 -0.11 -5.38 -12.49
N GLY A 72 1.00 -4.66 -12.61
CA GLY A 72 1.05 -3.35 -13.27
C GLY A 72 0.60 -2.21 -12.34
N GLY A 73 0.48 -1.00 -12.89
CA GLY A 73 0.19 0.20 -12.11
C GLY A 73 1.43 0.77 -11.43
N TYR A 74 1.25 1.40 -10.27
CA TYR A 74 2.33 2.04 -9.54
C TYR A 74 3.26 1.02 -8.87
N ASP A 75 4.55 1.18 -9.09
CA ASP A 75 5.63 0.40 -8.46
C ASP A 75 6.00 1.01 -7.11
N LEU A 76 5.23 0.69 -6.07
CA LEU A 76 5.25 1.37 -4.78
C LEU A 76 6.29 0.82 -3.81
N PHE A 77 6.62 -0.47 -3.93
CA PHE A 77 7.37 -1.20 -2.91
C PHE A 77 8.53 -1.99 -3.49
N ARG A 78 9.52 -2.28 -2.65
CA ARG A 78 10.65 -3.14 -3.00
C ARG A 78 11.11 -3.99 -1.81
N PRO A 79 11.61 -5.22 -2.05
CA PRO A 79 12.32 -5.95 -1.02
C PRO A 79 13.64 -5.24 -0.67
N VAL A 80 14.11 -5.39 0.58
CA VAL A 80 15.35 -4.78 1.09
C VAL A 80 16.28 -5.88 1.62
N PRO A 81 16.85 -6.71 0.73
CA PRO A 81 17.62 -7.90 1.11
C PRO A 81 18.84 -7.60 1.99
N GLU A 82 19.44 -6.41 1.84
CA GLU A 82 20.57 -5.94 2.65
C GLU A 82 20.23 -5.77 4.14
N ARG A 83 18.95 -5.71 4.50
CA ARG A 83 18.46 -5.69 5.90
C ARG A 83 18.04 -7.07 6.42
N GLY A 84 18.05 -8.09 5.56
CA GLY A 84 17.65 -9.46 5.87
C GLY A 84 16.28 -9.82 5.30
N ARG A 85 15.88 -11.10 5.51
CA ARG A 85 14.60 -11.61 5.01
C ARG A 85 13.43 -10.89 5.68
N GLY A 86 12.37 -10.66 4.92
CA GLY A 86 11.14 -10.05 5.44
C GLY A 86 11.21 -8.52 5.57
N TYR A 87 12.27 -7.86 5.12
CA TYR A 87 12.31 -6.41 5.03
C TYR A 87 11.80 -5.90 3.69
N TRP A 88 10.93 -4.91 3.77
CA TRP A 88 10.36 -4.21 2.63
C TRP A 88 10.50 -2.71 2.83
N GLY A 89 10.53 -1.98 1.73
CA GLY A 89 10.60 -0.53 1.76
C GLY A 89 9.88 0.10 0.59
N LEU A 90 9.76 1.42 0.68
CA LEU A 90 9.22 2.24 -0.39
C LEU A 90 10.15 2.22 -1.60
N ASN A 91 9.53 2.12 -2.78
CA ASN A 91 10.15 2.60 -4.00
C ASN A 91 9.77 4.08 -4.14
N VAL A 92 10.71 4.96 -3.82
CA VAL A 92 10.48 6.41 -3.73
C VAL A 92 9.89 6.98 -5.02
N VAL A 93 10.34 6.51 -6.18
CA VAL A 93 9.85 6.99 -7.47
C VAL A 93 8.36 6.66 -7.64
N GLY A 94 7.97 5.40 -7.48
CA GLY A 94 6.57 5.02 -7.65
C GLY A 94 5.66 5.57 -6.54
N ALA A 95 6.15 5.62 -5.30
CA ALA A 95 5.42 6.23 -4.18
C ALA A 95 5.14 7.72 -4.42
N THR A 96 6.14 8.46 -4.92
CA THR A 96 6.01 9.90 -5.22
C THR A 96 5.00 10.12 -6.34
N SER A 97 5.10 9.37 -7.44
CA SER A 97 4.15 9.46 -8.56
C SER A 97 2.72 9.15 -8.14
N PHE A 98 2.54 8.13 -7.30
CA PHE A 98 1.22 7.75 -6.79
C PHE A 98 0.61 8.84 -5.90
N ARG A 99 1.39 9.42 -4.98
CA ARG A 99 0.92 10.53 -4.13
C ARG A 99 0.60 11.78 -4.94
N ALA A 100 1.40 12.11 -5.95
CA ALA A 100 1.12 13.24 -6.84
C ALA A 100 -0.23 13.04 -7.55
N PHE A 101 -0.45 11.86 -8.11
CA PHE A 101 -1.72 11.50 -8.75
C PHE A 101 -2.90 11.58 -7.77
N GLN A 102 -2.78 11.03 -6.55
CA GLN A 102 -3.84 11.12 -5.54
C GLN A 102 -4.19 12.56 -5.21
N LYS A 103 -3.18 13.41 -5.02
CA LYS A 103 -3.37 14.84 -4.73
C LYS A 103 -4.07 15.57 -5.87
N GLU A 104 -3.65 15.34 -7.11
CA GLU A 104 -4.29 15.93 -8.30
C GLU A 104 -5.75 15.50 -8.43
N ALA A 105 -6.04 14.21 -8.19
CA ALA A 105 -7.41 13.69 -8.21
C ALA A 105 -8.27 14.33 -7.13
N GLU A 106 -7.76 14.45 -5.90
CA GLU A 106 -8.48 15.11 -4.80
C GLU A 106 -8.75 16.60 -5.08
N GLU A 107 -7.77 17.31 -5.64
CA GLU A 107 -7.93 18.72 -6.04
C GLU A 107 -8.95 18.87 -7.17
N PHE A 108 -8.94 17.96 -8.14
CA PHE A 108 -9.91 17.93 -9.22
C PHE A 108 -11.34 17.70 -8.69
N LEU A 109 -11.54 16.70 -7.82
CA LEU A 109 -12.86 16.42 -7.23
C LEU A 109 -13.39 17.62 -6.44
N LYS A 110 -12.54 18.25 -5.62
CA LYS A 110 -12.88 19.49 -4.91
C LYS A 110 -13.28 20.62 -5.86
N ALA A 111 -12.58 20.77 -6.99
CA ALA A 111 -12.86 21.83 -7.97
C ALA A 111 -14.22 21.65 -8.66
N ILE A 112 -14.71 20.43 -8.79
CA ILE A 112 -16.04 20.14 -9.36
C ILE A 112 -17.14 19.94 -8.31
N GLY A 113 -16.83 20.14 -7.03
CA GLY A 113 -17.79 20.07 -5.92
C GLY A 113 -18.25 18.66 -5.55
N LEU A 114 -17.40 17.65 -5.79
CA LEU A 114 -17.61 16.26 -5.37
C LEU A 114 -16.74 15.89 -4.15
#